data_AF-A0A9J6P6Q7-F1
#
_entry.id   AF-A0A9J6P6Q7-F1
#
_cell.length_a   1.000
_cell.length_b   1.000
_cell.length_c   1.000
_cell.angle_alpha   90.00
_cell.angle_beta   90.00
_cell.angle_gamma   90.00
#
_symmetry.space_group_name_H-M   'P 1'
#
loop_
_entity.id
_entity.type
_entity.pdbx_description
1 polymer ?
#
loop_
_entity_poly.entity_id
_entity_poly.type
_entity_poly.pdbx_seq_one_letter_code
_entity_poly.pdbx_strand_id
1 'polypeptide(L)'
;MGKVVGVCGCICSDCRIFEKECKGCHAIKGMACWLHEVGLDVCDFYECCAIDKGFEHCGECKEIPCKKFWENKNPSWTEEQHRKIVEERVGLLKGLAQ
;
A
#
# COMPACT_ATOMS: atom_id res chain seq x y z
N MET A 1 9.09 -12.20 -14.46
CA MET A 1 9.42 -11.07 -13.57
C MET A 1 8.44 -11.09 -12.42
N GLY A 2 8.91 -11.04 -11.17
CA GLY A 2 8.04 -10.99 -9.99
C GLY A 2 7.34 -9.63 -9.91
N LYS A 3 6.11 -9.59 -9.37
CA LYS A 3 5.42 -8.33 -9.09
C LYS A 3 6.13 -7.59 -7.97
N VAL A 4 6.29 -6.28 -8.10
CA VAL A 4 6.77 -5.42 -7.00
C VAL A 4 5.56 -4.96 -6.21
N VAL A 5 5.45 -5.44 -4.97
CA VAL A 5 4.31 -5.18 -4.09
C VAL A 5 4.75 -4.22 -3.01
N GLY A 6 3.96 -3.17 -2.78
CA GLY A 6 4.20 -2.28 -1.65
C GLY A 6 3.63 -2.82 -0.34
N VAL A 7 4.03 -2.22 0.77
CA VAL A 7 3.59 -2.61 2.13
C VAL A 7 2.07 -2.77 2.28
N CYS A 8 1.28 -1.97 1.55
CA CYS A 8 -0.18 -1.98 1.58
C CYS A 8 -0.85 -2.88 0.52
N GLY A 9 -0.07 -3.64 -0.26
CA GLY A 9 -0.58 -4.51 -1.31
C GLY A 9 -0.79 -3.82 -2.67
N CYS A 10 -0.48 -2.52 -2.79
CA CYS A 10 -0.41 -1.87 -4.10
C CYS A 10 0.66 -2.53 -4.97
N ILE A 11 0.32 -2.89 -6.21
CA ILE A 11 1.28 -3.42 -7.18
C ILE A 11 2.04 -2.25 -7.80
N CYS A 12 3.23 -1.94 -7.29
CA CYS A 12 4.09 -0.90 -7.84
C CYS A 12 4.45 -1.18 -9.30
N SER A 13 4.68 -2.43 -9.68
CA SER A 13 5.02 -2.80 -11.07
C SER A 13 3.90 -2.51 -12.08
N ASP A 14 2.65 -2.33 -11.63
CA ASP A 14 1.51 -1.97 -12.48
C ASP A 14 1.30 -0.43 -12.54
N CYS A 15 2.12 0.34 -11.81
CA CYS A 15 2.00 1.78 -11.70
C CYS A 15 2.73 2.50 -12.84
N ARG A 16 2.06 3.46 -13.49
CA ARG A 16 2.59 4.20 -14.66
C ARG A 16 3.89 4.98 -14.41
N ILE A 17 4.17 5.33 -13.15
CA ILE A 17 5.35 6.11 -12.73
C ILE A 17 6.47 5.23 -12.14
N PHE A 18 6.21 3.94 -11.95
CA PHE A 18 7.22 3.01 -11.43
C PHE A 18 8.38 2.90 -12.41
N GLU A 19 9.61 2.88 -11.87
CA GLU A 19 10.90 2.93 -12.59
C GLU A 19 11.14 4.18 -13.45
N LYS A 20 10.22 5.16 -13.44
CA LYS A 20 10.41 6.47 -14.08
C LYS A 20 10.71 7.55 -13.04
N GLU A 21 9.76 7.75 -12.14
CA GLU A 21 9.81 8.80 -11.10
C GLU A 21 9.73 8.19 -9.69
N CYS A 22 9.35 6.92 -9.58
CA CYS A 22 9.19 6.21 -8.32
C CYS A 22 9.87 4.83 -8.39
N LYS A 23 10.60 4.44 -7.35
CA LYS A 23 11.29 3.13 -7.27
C LYS A 23 10.55 2.07 -6.45
N GLY A 24 9.29 2.35 -6.09
CA GLY A 24 8.48 1.49 -5.21
C GLY A 24 8.69 1.83 -3.72
N CYS A 25 7.67 1.55 -2.90
CA CYS A 25 7.60 2.12 -1.54
C CYS A 25 8.77 1.71 -0.63
N HIS A 26 9.29 0.49 -0.75
CA HIS A 26 10.44 0.05 0.04
C HIS A 26 11.70 0.84 -0.31
N ALA A 27 11.99 1.01 -1.60
CA ALA A 27 13.18 1.71 -2.07
C ALA A 27 13.15 3.21 -1.72
N ILE A 28 11.96 3.83 -1.76
CA ILE A 28 11.78 5.25 -1.43
C ILE A 28 11.38 5.49 0.03
N LYS A 29 11.34 4.44 0.86
CA LYS A 29 10.91 4.49 2.26
C LYS A 29 9.55 5.18 2.47
N GLY A 30 8.58 4.85 1.63
CA GLY A 30 7.24 5.42 1.69
C GLY A 30 7.11 6.86 1.20
N MET A 31 8.18 7.55 0.80
CA MET A 31 8.19 8.95 0.36
C MET A 31 7.89 9.08 -1.15
N ALA A 32 6.66 8.76 -1.57
CA ALA A 32 6.25 8.93 -2.96
C ALA A 32 6.16 10.41 -3.35
N CYS A 33 6.57 10.74 -4.58
CA CYS A 33 6.69 12.13 -5.05
C CYS A 33 5.38 12.94 -5.01
N TRP A 34 4.22 12.27 -5.04
CA TRP A 34 2.88 12.89 -5.04
C TRP A 34 2.25 13.05 -3.64
N LEU A 35 2.90 12.60 -2.56
CA LEU A 35 2.28 12.62 -1.21
C LEU A 35 1.92 14.02 -0.72
N HIS A 36 2.64 15.05 -1.17
CA HIS A 36 2.32 16.44 -0.88
C HIS A 36 0.90 16.83 -1.34
N GLU A 37 0.36 16.19 -2.37
CA GLU A 37 -1.01 16.41 -2.87
C GLU A 37 -2.07 15.97 -1.86
N VAL A 38 -1.72 15.06 -0.94
CA VAL A 38 -2.60 14.56 0.13
C VAL A 38 -2.15 15.01 1.53
N GLY A 39 -1.23 15.99 1.60
CA GLY A 39 -0.75 16.56 2.85
C GLY A 39 0.09 15.61 3.71
N LEU A 40 0.79 14.67 3.08
CA LEU A 40 1.66 13.70 3.75
C LEU A 40 3.11 13.88 3.30
N ASP A 41 4.05 13.69 4.22
CA ASP A 41 5.49 13.58 3.91
C ASP A 41 5.92 12.12 3.69
N VAL A 42 5.31 11.20 4.47
CA VAL A 42 5.51 9.75 4.39
C VAL A 42 4.16 9.08 4.24
N CYS A 43 4.09 8.03 3.42
CA CYS A 43 2.87 7.23 3.27
C CYS A 43 2.47 6.63 4.62
N ASP A 44 1.23 6.88 5.04
CA ASP A 44 0.69 6.48 6.33
C ASP A 44 0.61 4.95 6.53
N PHE A 45 0.51 4.18 5.44
CA PHE A 45 0.68 2.74 5.48
C PHE A 45 2.12 2.32 5.72
N TYR A 46 3.09 3.01 5.10
CA TYR A 46 4.50 2.70 5.25
C TYR A 46 5.01 3.04 6.65
N GLU A 47 4.63 4.23 7.14
CA GLU A 47 4.93 4.66 8.50
C GLU A 47 4.42 3.63 9.52
N CYS A 48 3.14 3.30 9.49
CA CYS A 48 2.57 2.33 10.43
C CYS A 48 3.15 0.91 10.27
N CYS A 49 3.30 0.42 9.04
CA CYS A 49 3.71 -0.95 8.78
C CYS A 49 5.19 -1.18 9.03
N ALA A 50 6.03 -0.45 8.30
CA ALA A 50 7.47 -0.71 8.22
C ALA A 50 8.26 0.06 9.28
N ILE A 51 7.84 1.28 9.64
CA ILE A 51 8.55 2.10 10.62
C ILE A 51 8.08 1.76 12.04
N ASP A 52 6.79 1.89 12.33
CA ASP A 52 6.26 1.76 13.69
C ASP A 52 6.18 0.30 14.16
N LYS A 53 5.69 -0.59 13.29
CA LYS A 53 5.49 -2.01 13.60
C LYS A 53 6.64 -2.92 13.17
N GLY A 54 7.52 -2.44 12.27
CA GLY A 54 8.67 -3.21 11.78
C GLY A 54 8.29 -4.42 10.90
N PHE A 55 7.11 -4.42 10.30
CA PHE A 55 6.68 -5.47 9.37
C PHE A 55 7.17 -5.18 7.95
N GLU A 56 7.44 -6.23 7.17
CA GLU A 56 7.74 -6.05 5.74
C GLU A 56 6.50 -5.55 5.00
N HIS A 57 5.33 -6.10 5.34
CA HIS A 57 4.07 -5.67 4.75
C HIS A 57 2.88 -5.87 5.68
N CYS A 58 1.76 -5.19 5.40
CA CYS A 58 0.60 -5.19 6.28
C CYS A 58 -0.02 -6.59 6.46
N GLY A 59 0.30 -7.57 5.61
CA GLY A 59 -0.14 -8.96 5.75
C GLY A 59 0.28 -9.64 7.05
N GLU A 60 1.37 -9.17 7.67
CA GLU A 60 1.86 -9.67 8.98
C GLU A 60 1.04 -9.12 10.15
N CYS A 61 0.28 -8.04 9.93
CA CYS A 61 -0.51 -7.40 10.96
C CYS A 61 -1.79 -8.20 11.25
N LYS A 62 -1.99 -8.62 12.50
CA LYS A 62 -3.19 -9.37 12.92
C LYS A 62 -4.51 -8.61 12.71
N GLU A 63 -4.45 -7.29 12.62
CA GLU A 63 -5.61 -6.43 12.38
C GLU A 63 -5.97 -6.25 10.90
N ILE A 64 -5.25 -6.87 9.95
CA ILE A 64 -5.51 -6.66 8.52
C ILE A 64 -6.82 -7.36 8.04
N PRO A 65 -7.75 -6.65 7.37
CA PRO A 65 -7.73 -5.22 7.03
C PRO A 65 -8.17 -4.30 8.18
N CYS A 66 -7.32 -3.36 8.55
CA CYS A 66 -7.62 -2.38 9.59
C CYS A 66 -8.34 -1.15 9.00
N LYS A 67 -8.73 -0.22 9.87
CA LYS A 67 -9.45 1.02 9.52
C LYS A 67 -8.80 1.79 8.35
N LYS A 68 -7.47 1.85 8.29
CA LYS A 68 -6.72 2.52 7.20
C LYS A 68 -7.05 1.98 5.81
N PHE A 69 -7.26 0.67 5.65
CA PHE A 69 -7.66 0.10 4.36
C PHE A 69 -9.03 0.59 3.92
N TRP A 70 -9.97 0.65 4.87
CA TRP A 70 -11.34 1.06 4.59
C TRP A 70 -11.44 2.58 4.36
N GLU A 71 -10.66 3.38 5.06
CA GLU A 71 -10.65 4.85 4.92
C GLU A 71 -9.83 5.33 3.71
N ASN A 72 -8.85 4.56 3.22
CA ASN A 72 -8.06 4.92 2.04
C ASN A 72 -8.81 4.59 0.73
N LYS A 73 -9.98 5.19 0.57
CA LYS A 73 -10.82 5.08 -0.62
C LYS A 73 -10.47 6.18 -1.61
N ASN A 74 -10.21 5.79 -2.86
CA ASN A 74 -10.12 6.76 -3.95
C ASN A 74 -11.51 7.41 -4.16
N PRO A 75 -11.62 8.76 -4.18
CA PRO A 75 -12.90 9.46 -4.38
C PRO A 75 -13.64 9.08 -5.67
N SER A 76 -12.93 8.60 -6.69
CA SER A 76 -13.51 8.16 -7.97
C SER A 76 -14.06 6.73 -7.97
N TRP A 77 -13.83 5.96 -6.91
CA TRP A 77 -14.35 4.59 -6.80
C TRP A 77 -15.71 4.54 -6.12
N THR A 78 -16.55 3.60 -6.53
CA THR A 78 -17.73 3.21 -5.76
C THR A 78 -17.32 2.44 -4.50
N GLU A 79 -18.22 2.33 -3.53
CA GLU A 79 -18.00 1.49 -2.33
C GLU A 79 -17.71 0.03 -2.70
N GLU A 80 -18.42 -0.51 -3.69
CA GLU A 80 -18.24 -1.87 -4.17
C GLU A 80 -16.85 -2.08 -4.77
N GLN A 81 -16.41 -1.15 -5.62
CA GLN A 81 -15.08 -1.19 -6.23
C GLN A 81 -13.99 -1.11 -5.15
N HIS A 82 -14.13 -0.18 -4.21
CA HIS A 82 -13.18 -0.01 -3.11
C HIS A 82 -13.10 -1.28 -2.25
N ARG A 83 -14.25 -1.85 -1.87
CA ARG A 83 -14.29 -3.08 -1.08
C ARG A 83 -13.56 -4.23 -1.77
N LYS A 84 -13.83 -4.45 -3.06
CA LYS A 84 -13.15 -5.48 -3.85
C LYS A 84 -11.63 -5.26 -3.91
N ILE A 85 -11.18 -4.03 -4.12
CA ILE A 85 -9.75 -3.69 -4.14
C ILE A 85 -9.09 -3.96 -2.79
N VAL A 86 -9.75 -3.61 -1.67
CA VAL A 86 -9.26 -3.93 -0.33
C VAL A 86 -9.15 -5.44 -0.13
N GLU A 87 -10.19 -6.20 -0.45
CA GLU A 87 -10.21 -7.66 -0.33
C GLU A 87 -9.08 -8.32 -1.15
N GLU A 88 -8.87 -7.89 -2.39
CA GLU A 88 -7.79 -8.39 -3.27
C GLU A 88 -6.40 -8.09 -2.69
N ARG A 89 -6.17 -6.86 -2.20
CA ARG A 89 -4.90 -6.48 -1.55
C ARG A 89 -4.63 -7.29 -0.29
N VAL A 90 -5.65 -7.46 0.54
CA VAL A 90 -5.56 -8.25 1.79
C VAL A 90 -5.25 -9.71 1.48
N GLY A 91 -5.95 -10.30 0.50
CA GLY A 91 -5.71 -11.68 0.08
C GLY A 91 -4.27 -11.89 -0.40
N LEU A 92 -3.78 -10.98 -1.24
CA LEU A 92 -2.38 -10.97 -1.68
C LEU A 92 -1.41 -10.90 -0.50
N LEU A 93 -1.58 -9.91 0.38
CA LEU A 93 -0.70 -9.67 1.51
C LEU A 93 -0.66 -10.83 2.50
N LYS A 94 -1.81 -11.43 2.80
CA LYS A 94 -1.88 -12.62 3.67
C LYS A 94 -1.18 -13.82 3.05
N GLY A 95 -1.21 -13.96 1.73
CA GLY A 95 -0.49 -15.01 1.01
C GLY A 95 1.04 -14.80 1.01
N LEU A 96 1.52 -13.57 1.08
CA LEU A 96 2.95 -13.25 1.18
C LEU A 96 3.51 -13.47 2.60
N ALA A 97 2.66 -13.40 3.63
CA ALA A 97 3.04 -13.58 5.03
C ALA A 97 3.19 -15.05 5.49
N GLN A 98 3.06 -16.02 4.56
CA GLN A 98 3.08 -17.45 4.83
C GLN A 98 4.49 -18.06 4.82
#